data_AF-A0A7I8EQQ9-F1
#
_entry.id   AF-A0A7I8EQQ9-F1
#
_cell.length_a   1.000
_cell.length_b   1.000
_cell.length_c   1.000
_cell.angle_alpha   90.00
_cell.angle_beta   90.00
_cell.angle_gamma   90.00
#
_symmetry.space_group_name_H-M   'P 1'
#
loop_
_entity.id
_entity.type
_entity.pdbx_description
1 polymer ?
#
loop_
_entity_poly.entity_id
_entity_poly.type
_entity_poly.pdbx_seq_one_letter_code
_entity_poly.pdbx_strand_id
1 'polypeptide(L)'
;MRRGEGAITESGAMAFVQGRIVSAQIGSYTGPAAFNLLRTWGQCIFMFTPRSLPTALQQNSPAPSRSSQELPVITPQQSIPAPSQISQELPQSSPVRPQISQELSQRSPVRPQISQALPLGPSTDPLSLSRSLSTGPQLPVSPSGPLSLTTIPRATMSVFKAIAVIEKAGLPRTYRQVILMVDGRNSVNELIGPSGCSLEEIQQILYTLEKLMIIRIS
;
A
#
# COMPACT_ATOMS: atom_id res chain seq x y z
N MET A 1 8.59 4.25 -6.28
CA MET A 1 8.60 3.19 -5.24
C MET A 1 9.77 3.46 -4.31
N ARG A 2 9.62 3.29 -2.99
CA ARG A 2 10.72 3.41 -2.02
C ARG A 2 10.69 2.26 -1.01
N ARG A 3 11.89 1.80 -0.60
CA ARG A 3 12.11 0.75 0.40
C ARG A 3 13.25 1.18 1.34
N GLY A 4 13.17 0.78 2.61
CA GLY A 4 14.17 1.09 3.64
C GLY A 4 13.76 2.25 4.54
N GLU A 5 14.45 2.35 5.69
CA GLU A 5 14.24 3.41 6.69
C GLU A 5 15.57 4.14 6.93
N GLY A 6 15.55 5.47 6.96
CA GLY A 6 16.73 6.29 7.21
C GLY A 6 17.74 6.35 6.05
N ALA A 7 19.03 6.23 6.37
CA ALA A 7 20.14 6.47 5.43
C ALA A 7 20.25 5.46 4.28
N ILE A 8 19.61 4.28 4.41
CA ILE A 8 19.59 3.21 3.41
C ILE A 8 18.27 3.16 2.66
N THR A 9 17.81 4.32 2.16
CA THR A 9 16.57 4.37 1.37
C THR A 9 16.87 4.05 -0.09
N GLU A 10 16.39 2.91 -0.56
CA GLU A 10 16.43 2.55 -1.97
C GLU A 10 15.19 3.14 -2.67
N SER A 11 15.38 3.74 -3.85
CA SER A 11 14.30 4.31 -4.65
C SER A 11 14.31 3.74 -6.07
N GLY A 12 13.14 3.39 -6.57
CA GLY A 12 12.96 2.85 -7.92
C GLY A 12 11.68 3.36 -8.57
N ALA A 13 11.65 3.32 -9.90
CA ALA A 13 10.56 3.80 -10.73
C ALA A 13 10.08 2.70 -11.68
N MET A 14 8.77 2.63 -11.90
CA MET A 14 8.16 1.87 -12.99
C MET A 14 7.22 2.80 -13.76
N ALA A 15 7.25 2.71 -15.08
CA ALA A 15 6.34 3.44 -15.96
C ALA A 15 5.35 2.46 -16.59
N PHE A 16 4.09 2.88 -16.64
CA PHE A 16 2.99 2.11 -17.22
C PHE A 16 2.38 2.86 -18.41
N VAL A 17 2.00 2.13 -19.45
CA VAL A 17 1.18 2.62 -20.57
C VAL A 17 0.04 1.62 -20.74
N GLN A 18 -1.21 2.08 -20.63
CA GLN A 18 -2.39 1.22 -20.73
C GLN A 18 -2.35 -0.01 -19.78
N GLY A 19 -1.88 0.19 -18.55
CA GLY A 19 -1.76 -0.88 -17.55
C GLY A 19 -0.60 -1.85 -17.79
N ARG A 20 0.20 -1.69 -18.85
CA ARG A 20 1.40 -2.50 -19.12
C ARG A 20 2.67 -1.76 -18.70
N ILE A 21 3.61 -2.48 -18.11
CA ILE A 21 4.92 -1.92 -17.73
C ILE A 21 5.74 -1.70 -19.00
N VAL A 22 6.19 -0.47 -19.22
CA VAL A 22 7.03 -0.10 -20.38
C VAL A 22 8.46 0.23 -20.00
N SER A 23 8.72 0.54 -18.73
CA SER A 23 10.07 0.84 -18.24
C SER A 23 10.16 0.63 -16.73
N ALA A 24 11.34 0.23 -16.26
CA ALA A 24 11.69 0.11 -14.86
C ALA A 24 13.11 0.64 -14.63
N GLN A 25 13.35 1.26 -13.49
CA GLN A 25 14.65 1.81 -13.11
C GLN A 25 14.86 1.73 -11.60
N ILE A 26 16.08 1.37 -11.18
CA ILE A 26 16.52 1.38 -9.77
C ILE A 26 18.01 1.73 -9.74
N GLY A 27 18.34 2.93 -9.26
CA GLY A 27 19.72 3.44 -9.32
C GLY A 27 20.26 3.41 -10.76
N SER A 28 21.33 2.65 -10.99
CA SER A 28 21.95 2.44 -12.30
C SER A 28 21.31 1.33 -13.14
N TYR A 29 20.48 0.47 -12.56
CA TYR A 29 19.81 -0.60 -13.29
C TYR A 29 18.60 -0.04 -14.04
N THR A 30 18.43 -0.47 -15.29
CA THR A 30 17.28 -0.12 -16.14
C THR A 30 16.69 -1.36 -16.81
N GLY A 31 15.45 -1.25 -17.31
CA GLY A 31 14.81 -2.29 -18.11
C GLY A 31 14.48 -3.57 -17.33
N PRO A 32 14.63 -4.77 -17.94
CA PRO A 32 14.26 -6.03 -17.30
C PRO A 32 15.03 -6.33 -16.00
N ALA A 33 16.30 -5.94 -15.92
CA ALA A 33 17.11 -6.15 -14.72
C ALA A 33 16.58 -5.35 -13.52
N ALA A 34 16.26 -4.07 -13.76
CA ALA A 34 15.61 -3.23 -12.75
C ALA A 34 14.25 -3.77 -12.33
N PHE A 35 13.44 -4.23 -13.30
CA PHE A 35 12.13 -4.83 -13.02
C PHE A 35 12.24 -6.06 -12.12
N ASN A 36 13.18 -6.96 -12.42
CA ASN A 36 13.41 -8.17 -11.62
C ASN A 36 13.78 -7.82 -10.16
N LEU A 37 14.64 -6.83 -9.95
CA LEU A 37 15.00 -6.34 -8.61
C LEU A 37 13.79 -5.75 -7.89
N LEU A 38 13.05 -4.86 -8.55
CA LEU A 38 11.85 -4.26 -7.95
C LEU A 38 10.77 -5.29 -7.61
N ARG A 39 10.68 -6.41 -8.36
CA ARG A 39 9.76 -7.51 -8.05
C ARG A 39 10.12 -8.26 -6.75
N THR A 40 11.37 -8.17 -6.31
CA THR A 40 11.81 -8.75 -5.03
C THR A 40 11.56 -7.81 -3.83
N TRP A 41 11.18 -6.56 -4.07
CA TRP A 41 10.84 -5.64 -3.00
C TRP A 41 9.51 -6.06 -2.36
N GLY A 42 9.56 -6.42 -1.08
CA GLY A 42 8.36 -6.74 -0.29
C GLY A 42 7.60 -5.49 0.12
N GLN A 43 7.76 -5.08 1.40
CA GLN A 43 7.13 -3.85 1.91
C GLN A 43 7.79 -2.62 1.28
N CYS A 44 7.05 -1.92 0.42
CA CYS A 44 7.49 -0.69 -0.22
C CYS A 44 6.34 0.31 -0.35
N ILE A 45 6.70 1.58 -0.47
CA ILE A 45 5.75 2.67 -0.63
C ILE A 45 5.66 3.04 -2.12
N PHE A 46 4.43 3.08 -2.64
CA PHE A 46 4.15 3.50 -4.01
C PHE A 46 3.79 4.98 -4.05
N MET A 47 4.33 5.68 -5.03
CA MET A 47 3.99 7.07 -5.31
C MET A 47 3.76 7.16 -6.81
N PHE A 48 2.58 7.66 -7.19
CA PHE A 48 2.19 7.82 -8.58
C PHE A 48 2.39 9.28 -8.96
N THR A 49 3.35 9.53 -9.84
CA THR A 49 3.51 10.84 -10.45
C THR A 49 2.73 10.84 -11.75
N PRO A 50 1.63 11.61 -11.88
CA PRO A 50 0.95 11.72 -13.16
C PRO A 50 1.97 12.22 -14.18
N ARG A 51 2.11 11.50 -15.30
CA ARG A 51 2.89 12.01 -16.43
C ARG A 51 2.13 13.23 -16.95
N SER A 52 2.62 14.43 -16.61
CA SER A 52 2.31 15.59 -17.43
C SER A 52 2.71 15.22 -18.85
N LEU A 53 1.77 15.33 -19.79
CA LEU A 53 2.13 15.16 -21.19
C LEU A 53 3.30 16.12 -21.46
N PRO A 54 4.40 15.65 -22.07
CA PRO A 54 5.45 16.57 -22.46
C PRO A 54 4.81 17.66 -23.31
N THR A 55 4.88 18.91 -22.84
CA THR A 55 4.44 20.14 -23.52
C THR A 55 5.29 20.41 -24.76
N ALA A 56 5.71 19.39 -25.50
CA ALA A 56 6.50 19.49 -26.72
C ALA A 56 5.63 19.80 -27.95
N LEU A 57 4.32 20.01 -27.78
CA LEU A 57 3.42 20.53 -28.82
C LEU A 57 2.79 21.88 -28.48
N GLN A 58 3.30 22.61 -27.48
CA GLN A 58 2.89 23.99 -27.21
C GLN A 58 4.01 25.00 -27.54
N GLN A 59 4.73 24.74 -28.62
CA GLN A 59 5.60 25.73 -29.27
C GLN A 59 5.33 25.70 -30.77
N ASN A 60 4.11 26.08 -31.15
CA ASN A 60 3.75 26.56 -32.48
C ASN A 60 2.42 27.33 -32.38
N SER A 61 2.39 28.37 -31.54
CA SER A 61 1.41 29.44 -31.72
C SER A 61 1.95 30.33 -32.85
N PRO A 62 1.26 30.47 -33.99
CA PRO A 62 1.65 31.45 -35.00
C PRO A 62 1.52 32.85 -34.37
N ALA A 63 2.65 33.55 -34.25
CA ALA A 63 2.64 34.97 -33.89
C ALA A 63 1.84 35.75 -34.94
N PRO A 64 1.02 36.75 -34.55
CA PRO A 64 0.38 37.63 -35.53
C PRO A 64 1.46 38.42 -36.27
N SER A 65 1.46 38.24 -37.59
CA SER A 65 2.34 38.87 -38.56
C SER A 65 2.40 40.38 -38.37
N ARG A 66 3.57 40.89 -37.97
CA ARG A 66 3.93 42.30 -38.15
C ARG A 66 4.98 42.39 -39.24
N SER A 67 4.52 42.80 -40.40
CA SER A 67 5.30 43.15 -41.58
C SER A 67 6.32 44.24 -41.27
N SER A 68 7.60 43.96 -41.52
CA SER A 68 8.56 44.93 -42.06
C SER A 68 9.74 44.18 -42.67
N GLN A 69 10.11 44.62 -43.88
CA GLN A 69 11.29 44.30 -44.68
C GLN A 69 12.58 44.44 -43.82
N GLU A 70 13.74 43.83 -44.08
CA GLU A 70 14.52 43.92 -45.32
C GLU A 70 15.85 43.11 -45.22
N LEU A 71 16.26 42.48 -46.35
CA LEU A 71 17.61 42.09 -46.85
C LEU A 71 18.47 40.96 -46.20
N PRO A 72 19.39 40.34 -46.99
CA PRO A 72 19.82 38.94 -46.88
C PRO A 72 21.23 38.80 -46.30
N VAL A 73 21.48 37.73 -45.53
CA VAL A 73 22.84 37.33 -45.15
C VAL A 73 23.06 35.84 -45.39
N ILE A 74 23.71 35.61 -46.53
CA ILE A 74 24.73 34.63 -46.88
C ILE A 74 25.06 33.57 -45.82
N THR A 75 24.76 32.33 -46.22
CA THR A 75 25.20 31.02 -45.74
C THR A 75 26.71 30.95 -45.41
N PRO A 76 27.10 30.20 -44.37
CA PRO A 76 28.12 29.19 -44.60
C PRO A 76 27.64 27.79 -44.22
N GLN A 77 27.78 26.94 -45.22
CA GLN A 77 27.58 25.50 -45.25
C GLN A 77 28.50 24.85 -44.21
N GLN A 78 27.92 24.34 -43.11
CA GLN A 78 28.65 23.56 -42.13
C GLN A 78 28.43 22.07 -42.41
N SER A 79 29.53 21.46 -42.85
CA SER A 79 29.70 20.08 -43.26
C SER A 79 29.24 19.10 -42.18
N ILE A 80 28.42 18.13 -42.59
CA ILE A 80 28.08 16.94 -41.82
C ILE A 80 29.28 15.98 -41.89
N PRO A 81 29.93 15.61 -40.78
CA PRO A 81 30.80 14.46 -40.75
C PRO A 81 29.96 13.18 -40.61
N ALA A 82 30.20 12.25 -41.51
CA ALA A 82 29.64 10.90 -41.52
C ALA A 82 29.91 10.17 -40.18
N PRO A 83 28.96 9.36 -39.67
CA PRO A 83 29.28 8.41 -38.62
C PRO A 83 30.09 7.26 -39.23
N SER A 84 31.38 7.24 -38.91
CA SER A 84 32.24 6.08 -39.13
C SER A 84 31.65 4.86 -38.43
N GLN A 85 31.43 3.80 -39.21
CA GLN A 85 31.21 2.45 -38.71
C GLN A 85 32.43 2.02 -37.90
N ILE A 86 32.30 1.98 -36.58
CA ILE A 86 33.24 1.23 -35.74
C ILE A 86 32.71 -0.19 -35.65
N SER A 87 33.33 -1.07 -36.43
CA SER A 87 33.35 -2.50 -36.14
C SER A 87 34.12 -2.67 -34.84
N GLN A 88 33.42 -2.89 -33.73
CA GLN A 88 34.03 -3.51 -32.56
C GLN A 88 33.72 -4.99 -32.60
N GLU A 89 34.77 -5.68 -33.05
CA GLU A 89 35.09 -7.07 -32.89
C GLU A 89 34.73 -7.61 -31.50
N LEU A 90 34.17 -8.80 -31.54
CA LEU A 90 33.65 -9.61 -30.46
C LEU A 90 34.81 -10.30 -29.72
N PRO A 91 35.14 -9.99 -28.45
CA PRO A 91 35.79 -10.97 -27.61
C PRO A 91 34.73 -11.96 -27.15
N GLN A 92 34.71 -13.14 -27.79
CA GLN A 92 34.02 -14.32 -27.29
C GLN A 92 34.61 -14.73 -25.93
N SER A 93 34.11 -14.14 -24.84
CA SER A 93 34.31 -14.67 -23.50
C SER A 93 33.15 -15.58 -23.17
N SER A 94 33.43 -16.89 -23.28
CA SER A 94 32.53 -17.95 -22.87
C SER A 94 32.14 -17.78 -21.39
N PRO A 95 30.85 -17.73 -21.03
CA PRO A 95 30.47 -17.92 -19.64
C PRO A 95 30.66 -19.40 -19.30
N VAL A 96 31.68 -19.68 -18.49
CA VAL A 96 31.76 -20.92 -17.71
C VAL A 96 30.47 -21.02 -16.91
N ARG A 97 29.60 -21.94 -17.36
CA ARG A 97 28.36 -22.31 -16.68
C ARG A 97 28.75 -23.17 -15.47
N PRO A 98 28.53 -22.73 -14.22
CA PRO A 98 28.56 -23.67 -13.10
C PRO A 98 27.40 -24.65 -13.31
N GLN A 99 27.73 -25.90 -13.64
CA GLN A 99 26.81 -27.02 -13.45
C GLN A 99 26.60 -27.20 -11.96
N ILE A 100 25.59 -26.54 -11.41
CA ILE A 100 24.95 -27.01 -10.19
C ILE A 100 24.04 -28.17 -10.61
N SER A 101 24.55 -29.38 -10.38
CA SER A 101 23.72 -30.55 -10.18
C SER A 101 22.80 -30.29 -8.98
N GLN A 102 21.55 -29.94 -9.24
CA GLN A 102 20.47 -30.21 -8.30
C GLN A 102 19.63 -31.34 -8.90
N GLU A 103 20.17 -32.51 -8.62
CA GLU A 103 19.49 -33.76 -8.33
C GLU A 103 17.97 -33.62 -8.12
N LEU A 104 17.24 -34.37 -8.93
CA LEU A 104 15.86 -34.75 -8.69
C LEU A 104 15.69 -35.23 -7.24
N SER A 105 14.96 -34.48 -6.43
CA SER A 105 14.12 -35.09 -5.40
C SER A 105 12.74 -34.47 -5.47
N GLN A 106 11.92 -35.17 -6.26
CA GLN A 106 10.47 -35.14 -6.23
C GLN A 106 9.98 -35.29 -4.79
N ARG A 107 9.80 -34.17 -4.07
CA ARG A 107 8.89 -34.15 -2.93
C ARG A 107 7.55 -33.63 -3.43
N SER A 108 6.69 -34.58 -3.74
CA SER A 108 5.27 -34.38 -3.96
C SER A 108 4.68 -33.49 -2.86
N PRO A 109 3.76 -32.56 -3.17
CA PRO A 109 2.97 -31.90 -2.15
C PRO A 109 2.07 -32.96 -1.49
N VAL A 110 2.40 -33.32 -0.25
CA VAL A 110 1.47 -34.04 0.63
C VAL A 110 0.30 -33.11 0.86
N ARG A 111 -0.78 -33.38 0.11
CA ARG A 111 -2.11 -32.82 0.34
C ARG A 111 -2.55 -33.28 1.74
N PRO A 112 -2.79 -32.38 2.70
CA PRO A 112 -3.47 -32.77 3.93
C PRO A 112 -4.89 -33.20 3.56
N GLN A 113 -5.12 -34.51 3.53
CA GLN A 113 -6.46 -35.07 3.54
C GLN A 113 -7.04 -34.84 4.94
N ILE A 114 -7.75 -33.73 5.10
CA ILE A 114 -8.72 -33.60 6.19
C ILE A 114 -9.85 -34.57 5.84
N SER A 115 -9.79 -35.76 6.43
CA SER A 115 -10.90 -36.69 6.49
C SER A 115 -12.00 -36.01 7.32
N GLN A 116 -12.93 -35.34 6.65
CA GLN A 116 -14.21 -34.98 7.26
C GLN A 116 -15.07 -36.25 7.26
N ALA A 117 -14.94 -37.03 8.33
CA ALA A 117 -15.93 -38.04 8.66
C ALA A 117 -17.22 -37.29 9.07
N LEU A 118 -18.27 -37.41 8.26
CA LEU A 118 -19.63 -37.06 8.64
C LEU A 118 -20.07 -37.93 9.82
N PRO A 119 -20.52 -37.34 10.94
CA PRO A 119 -21.43 -38.01 11.86
C PRO A 119 -22.86 -37.70 11.40
N LEU A 120 -23.46 -38.67 10.71
CA LEU A 120 -24.93 -38.80 10.66
C LEU A 120 -25.38 -39.29 12.04
N GLY A 121 -26.16 -38.48 12.76
CA GLY A 121 -26.78 -38.88 14.03
C GLY A 121 -27.80 -37.84 14.54
N PRO A 122 -28.84 -38.25 15.28
CA PRO A 122 -30.22 -37.88 14.97
C PRO A 122 -30.84 -36.79 15.87
N SER A 123 -32.01 -36.36 15.41
CA SER A 123 -33.10 -35.61 16.04
C SER A 123 -33.39 -35.94 17.52
N THR A 124 -34.25 -35.11 18.14
CA THR A 124 -34.82 -35.11 19.53
C THR A 124 -33.92 -34.45 20.60
N ASP A 125 -34.32 -33.46 21.40
CA ASP A 125 -35.62 -33.04 21.90
C ASP A 125 -35.65 -31.55 22.34
N PRO A 126 -36.84 -30.93 22.52
CA PRO A 126 -37.05 -29.59 23.04
C PRO A 126 -37.41 -29.59 24.53
N LEU A 127 -36.59 -29.03 25.42
CA LEU A 127 -37.04 -28.70 26.78
C LEU A 127 -36.43 -27.40 27.32
N SER A 128 -37.35 -26.50 27.64
CA SER A 128 -37.30 -25.33 28.50
C SER A 128 -36.28 -25.41 29.65
N LEU A 129 -35.52 -24.33 29.84
CA LEU A 129 -35.03 -23.93 31.16
C LEU A 129 -35.05 -22.40 31.25
N SER A 130 -36.12 -21.92 31.87
CA SER A 130 -36.35 -20.59 32.38
C SER A 130 -35.11 -20.08 33.13
N ARG A 131 -34.42 -19.08 32.58
CA ARG A 131 -33.34 -18.39 33.29
C ARG A 131 -33.95 -17.29 34.14
N SER A 132 -33.97 -17.58 35.42
CA SER A 132 -34.54 -16.82 36.53
C SER A 132 -34.09 -15.36 36.55
N LEU A 133 -35.05 -14.47 36.84
CA LEU A 133 -34.78 -13.11 37.29
C LEU A 133 -33.94 -13.16 38.57
N SER A 134 -32.69 -12.74 38.50
CA SER A 134 -31.86 -12.48 39.68
C SER A 134 -31.81 -10.98 39.91
N THR A 135 -32.71 -10.50 40.75
CA THR A 135 -32.71 -9.16 41.34
C THR A 135 -31.53 -9.06 42.31
N GLY A 136 -30.35 -8.72 41.80
CA GLY A 136 -29.16 -8.43 42.62
C GLY A 136 -29.12 -6.95 43.05
N PRO A 137 -28.52 -6.61 44.21
CA PRO A 137 -28.39 -5.23 44.67
C PRO A 137 -27.59 -4.43 43.65
N GLN A 138 -28.24 -3.41 43.09
CA GLN A 138 -27.70 -2.49 42.12
C GLN A 138 -26.55 -1.69 42.76
N LEU A 139 -25.31 -2.10 42.48
CA LEU A 139 -24.14 -1.27 42.73
C LEU A 139 -24.24 0.00 41.87
N PRO A 140 -23.74 1.13 42.36
CA PRO A 140 -23.86 2.43 41.71
C PRO A 140 -23.27 2.35 40.30
N VAL A 141 -24.16 2.42 39.32
CA VAL A 141 -23.86 2.49 37.89
C VAL A 141 -22.93 3.68 37.69
N SER A 142 -21.65 3.39 37.40
CA SER A 142 -20.69 4.42 37.04
C SER A 142 -21.22 5.17 35.81
N PRO A 143 -21.18 6.51 35.79
CA PRO A 143 -21.73 7.33 34.73
C PRO A 143 -20.81 7.30 33.50
N SER A 144 -20.69 6.15 32.86
CA SER A 144 -20.19 6.04 31.50
C SER A 144 -21.42 6.07 30.61
N GLY A 145 -21.93 7.28 30.35
CA GLY A 145 -23.04 7.47 29.44
C GLY A 145 -22.74 6.80 28.09
N PRO A 146 -23.73 6.16 27.45
CA PRO A 146 -23.52 5.51 26.16
C PRO A 146 -22.95 6.52 25.17
N LEU A 147 -21.80 6.20 24.57
CA LEU A 147 -21.19 7.03 23.53
C LEU A 147 -22.22 7.26 22.42
N SER A 148 -22.48 8.52 22.11
CA SER A 148 -23.43 8.87 21.06
C SER A 148 -22.87 8.36 19.72
N LEU A 149 -23.68 7.63 18.95
CA LEU A 149 -23.28 7.07 17.66
C LEU A 149 -22.87 8.13 16.63
N THR A 150 -23.30 9.37 16.87
CA THR A 150 -23.00 10.57 16.08
C THR A 150 -21.70 11.25 16.48
N THR A 151 -21.04 10.82 17.56
CA THR A 151 -19.77 11.39 17.97
C THR A 151 -18.69 11.10 16.92
N ILE A 152 -17.88 12.11 16.63
CA ILE A 152 -16.79 12.01 15.67
C ILE A 152 -15.48 11.93 16.45
N PRO A 153 -14.84 10.74 16.54
CA PRO A 153 -13.53 10.63 17.16
C PRO A 153 -12.49 11.45 16.37
N ARG A 154 -11.59 12.12 17.07
CA ARG A 154 -10.50 12.91 16.48
C ARG A 154 -9.16 12.42 16.97
N ALA A 155 -8.22 12.14 16.06
CA ALA A 155 -6.86 11.79 16.44
C ALA A 155 -6.15 13.01 17.07
N THR A 156 -5.49 12.78 18.20
CA THR A 156 -4.72 13.82 18.93
C THR A 156 -3.24 13.82 18.54
N MET A 157 -2.78 12.78 17.82
CA MET A 157 -1.40 12.61 17.39
C MET A 157 -1.31 12.03 15.98
N SER A 158 -0.12 12.04 15.38
CA SER A 158 0.10 11.48 14.04
C SER A 158 -0.15 9.97 14.03
N VAL A 159 -0.64 9.46 12.89
CA VAL A 159 -0.94 8.03 12.70
C VAL A 159 0.26 7.13 13.02
N PHE A 160 1.47 7.51 12.57
CA PHE A 160 2.69 6.75 12.88
C PHE A 160 2.98 6.67 14.38
N LYS A 161 2.82 7.79 15.10
CA LYS A 161 3.02 7.83 16.56
C LYS A 161 1.94 7.00 17.28
N ALA A 162 0.70 7.11 16.85
CA ALA A 162 -0.41 6.32 17.38
C ALA A 162 -0.16 4.81 17.19
N ILE A 163 0.25 4.38 16.00
CA ILE A 163 0.59 2.99 15.72
C ILE A 163 1.68 2.52 16.68
N ALA A 164 2.78 3.27 16.83
CA ALA A 164 3.87 2.91 17.75
C ALA A 164 3.39 2.75 19.21
N VAL A 165 2.48 3.60 19.69
CA VAL A 165 1.87 3.47 21.03
C VAL A 165 1.02 2.20 21.12
N ILE A 166 0.21 1.90 20.10
CA ILE A 166 -0.63 0.68 20.03
C ILE A 166 0.25 -0.59 20.05
N GLU A 167 1.35 -0.61 19.30
CA GLU A 167 2.29 -1.74 19.31
C GLU A 167 2.96 -1.92 20.67
N LYS A 168 3.43 -0.82 21.26
CA LYS A 168 4.08 -0.83 22.58
C LYS A 168 3.12 -1.30 23.69
N ALA A 169 1.82 -1.02 23.53
CA ALA A 169 0.78 -1.49 24.44
C ALA A 169 0.34 -2.95 24.18
N GLY A 170 0.90 -3.62 23.18
CA GLY A 170 0.54 -5.00 22.83
C GLY A 170 -0.89 -5.14 22.29
N LEU A 171 -1.47 -4.06 21.76
CA LEU A 171 -2.86 -4.06 21.32
C LEU A 171 -3.03 -4.75 19.96
N PRO A 172 -4.18 -5.43 19.73
CA PRO A 172 -4.48 -6.12 18.47
C PRO A 172 -4.41 -5.22 17.24
N ARG A 173 -4.21 -5.85 16.07
CA ARG A 173 -4.18 -5.16 14.77
C ARG A 173 -5.44 -4.35 14.48
N THR A 174 -6.60 -4.78 14.98
CA THR A 174 -7.89 -4.08 14.83
C THR A 174 -7.82 -2.63 15.29
N TYR A 175 -7.08 -2.33 16.36
CA TYR A 175 -6.87 -0.96 16.86
C TYR A 175 -6.13 -0.10 15.83
N ARG A 176 -5.16 -0.69 15.12
CA ARG A 176 -4.40 -0.02 14.06
C ARG A 176 -5.27 0.23 12.82
N GLN A 177 -6.22 -0.65 12.55
CA GLN A 177 -7.19 -0.43 11.48
C GLN A 177 -8.15 0.70 11.83
N VAL A 178 -8.68 0.71 13.06
CA VAL A 178 -9.56 1.79 13.54
C VAL A 178 -8.86 3.15 13.49
N ILE A 179 -7.62 3.28 13.96
CA ILE A 179 -6.92 4.57 13.92
C ILE A 179 -6.66 5.07 12.49
N LEU A 180 -6.50 4.19 11.50
CA LEU A 180 -6.38 4.58 10.09
C LEU A 180 -7.68 5.15 9.52
N MET A 181 -8.82 4.80 10.11
CA MET A 181 -10.14 5.30 9.71
C MET A 181 -10.57 6.54 10.52
N VAL A 182 -9.96 6.81 11.67
CA VAL A 182 -10.21 8.03 12.45
C VAL A 182 -9.46 9.20 11.82
N ASP A 183 -10.07 9.79 10.78
CA ASP A 183 -9.60 10.99 10.09
C ASP A 183 -10.27 12.29 10.59
N GLY A 184 -11.16 12.17 11.58
CA GLY A 184 -11.99 13.27 12.09
C GLY A 184 -13.21 13.60 11.23
N ARG A 185 -13.56 12.74 10.28
CA ARG A 185 -14.78 12.86 9.45
C ARG A 185 -15.75 11.70 9.70
N ASN A 186 -15.22 10.50 9.92
CA ASN A 186 -16.04 9.32 10.15
C ASN A 186 -16.65 9.31 11.56
N SER A 187 -17.98 9.16 11.63
CA SER A 187 -18.71 8.94 12.89
C SER A 187 -18.51 7.52 13.42
N VAL A 188 -18.81 7.29 14.71
CA VAL A 188 -18.73 5.92 15.31
C VAL A 188 -19.50 4.90 14.48
N ASN A 189 -20.69 5.27 13.97
CA ASN A 189 -21.51 4.40 13.16
C ASN A 189 -20.86 4.01 11.81
N GLU A 190 -20.14 4.96 11.18
CA GLU A 190 -19.45 4.72 9.92
C GLU A 190 -18.19 3.86 10.06
N LEU A 191 -17.64 3.75 11.28
CA LEU A 191 -16.48 2.88 11.54
C LEU A 191 -16.86 1.39 11.59
N ILE A 192 -18.13 1.05 11.86
CA ILE A 192 -18.60 -0.34 12.04
C ILE A 192 -18.47 -1.14 10.73
N GLY A 193 -18.95 -0.57 9.61
CA GLY A 193 -18.95 -1.26 8.33
C GLY A 193 -17.55 -1.63 7.82
N PRO A 194 -16.62 -0.66 7.68
CA PRO A 194 -15.28 -0.92 7.14
C PRO A 194 -14.35 -1.68 8.10
N SER A 195 -14.64 -1.67 9.41
CA SER A 195 -13.87 -2.43 10.40
C SER A 195 -14.26 -3.91 10.49
N GLY A 196 -15.50 -4.25 10.09
CA GLY A 196 -16.07 -5.58 10.34
C GLY A 196 -16.27 -5.92 11.82
N CYS A 197 -16.20 -4.91 12.69
CA CYS A 197 -16.38 -5.05 14.13
C CYS A 197 -17.83 -4.73 14.51
N SER A 198 -18.31 -5.30 15.62
CA SER A 198 -19.57 -4.89 16.22
C SER A 198 -19.48 -3.48 16.82
N LEU A 199 -20.64 -2.86 17.04
CA LEU A 199 -20.71 -1.55 17.70
C LEU A 199 -20.03 -1.55 19.08
N GLU A 200 -20.26 -2.60 19.87
CA GLU A 200 -19.71 -2.76 21.21
C GLU A 200 -18.17 -2.85 21.19
N GLU A 201 -17.62 -3.62 20.25
CA GLU A 201 -16.17 -3.71 20.03
C GLU A 201 -15.58 -2.35 19.61
N ILE A 202 -16.25 -1.63 18.70
CA ILE A 202 -15.80 -0.29 18.29
C ILE A 202 -15.82 0.67 19.47
N GLN A 203 -16.87 0.68 20.29
CA GLN A 203 -16.92 1.51 21.49
C GLN A 203 -15.78 1.18 22.46
N GLN A 204 -15.52 -0.11 22.69
CA GLN A 204 -14.43 -0.57 23.55
C GLN A 204 -13.04 -0.16 23.00
N ILE A 205 -12.86 -0.26 21.67
CA ILE A 205 -11.63 0.18 20.99
C ILE A 205 -11.45 1.69 21.16
N LEU A 206 -12.47 2.49 20.86
CA LEU A 206 -12.40 3.95 20.97
C LEU A 206 -12.13 4.40 22.40
N TYR A 207 -12.79 3.79 23.39
CA TYR A 207 -12.54 4.06 24.82
C TYR A 207 -11.09 3.76 25.22
N THR A 208 -10.55 2.63 24.76
CA THR A 208 -9.15 2.26 25.04
C THR A 208 -8.17 3.22 24.35
N LEU A 209 -8.45 3.64 23.11
CA LEU A 209 -7.62 4.61 22.38
C LEU A 209 -7.66 6.00 23.03
N GLU A 210 -8.81 6.42 23.58
CA GLU A 210 -8.94 7.65 24.35
C GLU A 210 -8.14 7.58 25.65
N LYS A 211 -8.21 6.46 26.38
CA LYS A 211 -7.39 6.23 27.59
C LYS A 211 -5.89 6.28 27.31
N LEU A 212 -5.46 5.90 26.11
CA LEU A 212 -4.08 6.03 25.65
C LEU A 212 -3.72 7.41 25.10
N MET A 213 -4.65 8.37 25.17
CA MET A 213 -4.49 9.74 24.66
C MET A 213 -4.21 9.79 23.15
N ILE A 214 -4.64 8.79 22.39
CA ILE A 214 -4.45 8.69 20.93
C ILE A 214 -5.57 9.42 20.18
N ILE A 215 -6.79 9.35 20.72
CA ILE A 215 -7.95 10.03 20.18
C ILE A 215 -8.65 10.84 21.27
N ARG A 216 -9.51 11.77 20.86
CA ARG A 216 -10.44 12.50 21.70
C ARG A 216 -11.85 12.37 21.14
N ILE A 217 -12.79 11.99 22.00
CA ILE A 217 -14.20 11.88 21.69
C ILE A 217 -14.83 13.25 21.99
N SER A 218 -15.47 13.87 21.00
CA SER A 218 -16.01 15.25 21.07
C SER A 218 -17.51 15.28 20.84
#